data_AF-A0A7X8D515-F1
#
_entry.id   AF-A0A7X8D515-F1
#
_cell.length_a   1.000
_cell.length_b   1.000
_cell.length_c   1.000
_cell.angle_alpha   90.00
_cell.angle_beta   90.00
_cell.angle_gamma   90.00
#
_symmetry.space_group_name_H-M   'P 1'
#
loop_
_entity.id
_entity.type
_entity.pdbx_description
1 polymer ?
#
loop_
_entity_poly.entity_id
_entity_poly.type
_entity_poly.pdbx_seq_one_letter_code
_entity_poly.pdbx_strand_id
1 'polypeptide(L)'
;MQSMKRRIATIYNLGIKEFYSLARDVALMLLIILMFSGVIYSNSKAKPDSLNKAAIAVVDEDQSTLSARLIDALHEPYFLP
;
A
#
# COMPACT_ATOMS: atom_id res chain seq x y z
N MET A 1 9.50 -27.53 -35.66
CA MET A 1 8.20 -27.00 -35.18
C MET A 1 7.46 -27.95 -34.22
N GLN A 2 7.43 -29.27 -34.47
CA GLN A 2 6.74 -30.25 -33.60
C GLN A 2 7.35 -30.37 -32.18
N SER A 3 8.66 -30.22 -32.04
CA SER A 3 9.37 -30.23 -30.74
C SER A 3 8.96 -29.05 -29.84
N MET A 4 8.78 -27.87 -30.42
CA MET A 4 8.33 -26.68 -29.70
C MET A 4 6.92 -26.86 -29.15
N LYS A 5 6.00 -27.38 -29.98
CA LYS A 5 4.62 -27.66 -29.56
C LYS A 5 4.56 -28.64 -28.39
N ARG A 6 5.38 -29.72 -28.43
CA ARG A 6 5.49 -30.68 -27.32
C ARG A 6 6.05 -30.04 -26.05
N ARG A 7 7.10 -29.22 -26.16
CA ARG A 7 7.66 -28.50 -25.00
C ARG A 7 6.64 -27.58 -24.33
N ILE A 8 5.91 -26.78 -25.10
CA ILE A 8 4.87 -25.89 -24.57
C ILE A 8 3.78 -26.70 -23.86
N ALA A 9 3.33 -27.80 -24.46
CA ALA A 9 2.35 -28.68 -23.84
C ALA A 9 2.85 -29.30 -22.53
N THR A 10 4.12 -29.71 -22.45
CA THR A 10 4.71 -30.23 -21.21
C THR A 10 4.77 -29.15 -20.13
N ILE A 11 5.23 -27.93 -20.47
CA ILE A 11 5.31 -26.81 -19.52
C ILE A 11 3.92 -26.46 -19.00
N TYR A 12 2.91 -26.40 -19.88
CA TYR A 12 1.53 -26.12 -19.50
C TYR A 12 0.98 -27.18 -18.54
N ASN A 13 1.15 -28.46 -18.86
CA ASN A 13 0.71 -29.55 -18.00
C ASN A 13 1.44 -29.57 -16.66
N LEU A 14 2.73 -29.24 -16.65
CA LEU A 14 3.50 -29.14 -15.40
C LEU A 14 3.04 -27.95 -14.56
N GLY A 15 2.89 -26.78 -15.18
CA GLY A 15 2.39 -25.58 -14.51
C GLY A 15 1.05 -25.84 -13.83
N ILE A 16 0.09 -26.43 -14.54
CA ILE A 16 -1.20 -26.82 -13.97
C ILE A 16 -1.02 -27.71 -12.73
N LYS A 17 -0.16 -28.73 -12.81
CA LYS A 17 0.08 -29.64 -11.68
C LYS A 17 0.63 -28.90 -10.46
N GLU A 18 1.57 -27.98 -10.67
CA GLU A 18 2.14 -27.18 -9.59
C GLU A 18 1.10 -26.25 -8.96
N PHE A 19 0.21 -25.64 -9.75
CA PHE A 19 -0.91 -24.86 -9.19
C PHE A 19 -1.88 -25.72 -8.37
N TYR A 20 -2.19 -26.95 -8.82
CA TYR A 20 -2.98 -27.90 -8.02
C TYR A 20 -2.25 -28.41 -6.77
N SER A 21 -0.92 -28.45 -6.79
CA SER A 21 -0.10 -28.77 -5.62
C SER A 21 -0.18 -27.62 -4.61
N LEU A 22 0.08 -26.40 -5.06
CA LEU A 22 0.00 -25.17 -4.28
C LEU A 22 -1.39 -25.00 -3.63
N ALA A 23 -2.47 -25.23 -4.38
CA ALA A 23 -3.84 -25.09 -3.87
C ALA A 23 -4.18 -26.06 -2.73
N ARG A 24 -3.43 -27.17 -2.58
CA ARG A 24 -3.61 -28.14 -1.49
C ARG A 24 -2.77 -27.83 -0.27
N ASP A 25 -1.77 -26.96 -0.39
CA ASP A 25 -1.04 -26.44 0.77
C ASP A 25 -1.88 -25.33 1.44
N VAL A 26 -2.66 -25.73 2.45
CA VAL A 26 -3.59 -24.84 3.15
C VAL A 26 -2.87 -23.67 3.83
N ALA A 27 -1.71 -23.90 4.43
CA ALA A 27 -0.96 -22.86 5.13
C ALA A 27 -0.46 -21.79 4.14
N LEU A 28 0.10 -22.23 3.01
CA LEU A 28 0.59 -21.31 1.99
C LEU A 28 -0.57 -20.57 1.28
N MET A 29 -1.70 -21.24 1.01
CA MET A 29 -2.88 -20.60 0.45
C MET A 29 -3.46 -19.53 1.38
N LEU A 30 -3.54 -19.81 2.69
CA LEU A 30 -3.95 -18.81 3.67
C LEU A 30 -3.01 -17.61 3.69
N LEU A 31 -1.69 -17.85 3.61
CA LEU A 31 -0.70 -16.79 3.54
C LEU A 31 -0.85 -15.95 2.27
N ILE A 32 -1.08 -16.57 1.11
CA ILE A 32 -1.35 -15.86 -0.15
C ILE A 32 -2.59 -14.97 0.00
N ILE A 33 -3.71 -15.50 0.49
CA ILE A 33 -4.94 -14.72 0.68
C ILE A 33 -4.71 -13.58 1.68
N LEU A 34 -4.00 -13.85 2.78
CA LEU A 34 -3.67 -12.83 3.77
C LEU A 34 -2.84 -11.70 3.17
N MET A 35 -1.77 -12.02 2.45
CA MET A 35 -0.84 -11.04 1.89
C MET A 35 -1.48 -10.25 0.74
N PHE A 36 -2.17 -10.92 -0.18
CA PHE A 36 -2.75 -10.28 -1.36
C PHE A 36 -4.15 -9.69 -1.14
N SER A 37 -4.78 -9.91 0.01
CA SER A 37 -6.07 -9.28 0.33
C SER A 37 -6.02 -8.55 1.65
N GLY A 38 -5.72 -9.24 2.76
CA GLY A 38 -5.72 -8.66 4.10
C GLY A 38 -4.72 -7.50 4.24
N VAL A 39 -3.45 -7.75 3.90
CA VAL A 39 -2.38 -6.75 4.01
C VAL A 39 -2.62 -5.58 3.04
N ILE A 40 -3.01 -5.85 1.80
CA ILE A 40 -3.34 -4.79 0.83
C ILE A 40 -4.50 -3.94 1.34
N TYR A 41 -5.60 -4.55 1.77
CA TYR A 41 -6.75 -3.85 2.32
C TYR A 41 -6.39 -3.00 3.55
N SER A 42 -5.58 -3.57 4.46
CA SER A 42 -5.10 -2.85 5.64
C SER A 42 -4.24 -1.65 5.27
N ASN A 43 -3.35 -1.77 4.29
CA ASN A 43 -2.51 -0.65 3.83
C ASN A 43 -3.31 0.40 3.06
N SER A 44 -4.29 -0.01 2.23
CA SER A 44 -5.16 0.94 1.52
C SER A 44 -6.09 1.71 2.45
N LYS A 45 -6.44 1.13 3.62
CA LYS A 45 -7.25 1.78 4.65
C LYS A 45 -6.45 2.44 5.76
N ALA A 46 -5.16 2.14 5.88
CA ALA A 46 -4.27 2.94 6.70
C ALA A 46 -4.40 4.38 6.19
N LYS A 47 -4.79 5.28 7.10
CA LYS A 47 -5.01 6.69 6.77
C LYS A 47 -3.81 7.20 5.99
N PRO A 48 -4.01 8.03 4.94
CA PRO A 48 -2.87 8.60 4.25
C PRO A 48 -1.96 9.26 5.28
N ASP A 49 -0.66 8.98 5.22
CA ASP A 49 0.38 9.61 6.06
C ASP A 49 0.47 11.14 5.84
N SER A 50 -0.41 11.71 5.00
CA SER A 50 -0.56 13.14 4.88
C SER A 50 -1.21 13.70 6.15
N LEU A 51 -0.51 14.66 6.75
CA LEU A 51 -1.02 15.51 7.81
C LEU A 51 -2.41 16.01 7.39
N ASN A 52 -3.47 15.58 8.07
CA ASN A 52 -4.84 15.94 7.74
C ASN A 52 -5.50 16.47 9.00
N LYS A 53 -5.85 17.76 8.99
CA LYS A 53 -6.46 18.45 10.13
C LYS A 53 -5.66 18.28 11.42
N ALA A 54 -4.34 18.42 11.35
CA ALA A 54 -3.51 18.42 12.54
C ALA A 54 -3.81 19.67 13.39
N ALA A 55 -4.02 19.47 14.69
CA ALA A 55 -4.12 20.56 15.64
C ALA A 55 -2.72 21.13 15.89
N ILE A 56 -2.53 22.43 15.65
CA ILE A 56 -1.27 23.13 15.88
C ILE A 56 -1.53 24.37 16.73
N ALA A 57 -0.68 24.60 17.73
CA ALA A 57 -0.66 25.83 18.51
C ALA A 57 0.64 26.57 18.18
N VAL A 58 0.54 27.85 17.82
CA VAL A 58 1.70 28.68 17.52
C VAL A 58 1.93 29.68 18.64
N VAL A 59 3.17 29.78 19.11
CA VAL A 59 3.62 30.80 20.06
C VAL A 59 4.64 31.67 19.32
N ASP A 60 4.34 32.95 19.15
CA ASP A 60 5.22 33.92 18.50
C ASP A 60 5.78 34.90 19.54
N GLU A 61 7.04 34.70 19.93
CA GLU A 61 7.74 35.50 20.94
C GLU A 61 8.33 36.81 20.38
N ASP A 62 8.57 36.89 19.06
CA ASP A 62 9.28 38.00 18.41
C ASP A 62 8.39 38.81 17.45
N GLN A 63 7.16 38.34 17.16
CA GLN A 63 6.15 39.02 16.33
C GLN A 63 6.72 39.53 14.99
N SER A 64 7.60 38.74 14.39
CA SER A 64 8.32 39.11 13.18
C SER A 64 7.45 39.02 11.93
N THR A 65 7.80 39.75 10.87
CA THR A 65 7.12 39.61 9.58
C THR A 65 7.31 38.23 8.95
N LEU A 66 8.38 37.51 9.31
CA LEU A 66 8.65 36.15 8.84
C LEU A 66 7.75 35.12 9.55
N SER A 67 7.57 35.22 10.86
CA SER A 67 6.70 34.35 11.64
C SER A 67 5.24 34.46 11.19
N ALA A 68 4.75 35.68 10.93
CA ALA A 68 3.43 35.90 10.35
C ALA A 68 3.23 35.13 9.02
N ARG A 69 4.22 35.17 8.11
CA ARG A 69 4.16 34.43 6.83
C ARG A 69 4.17 32.92 7.00
N LEU A 70 4.86 32.40 8.02
CA LEU A 70 4.87 30.97 8.34
C LEU A 70 3.53 30.52 8.93
N ILE A 71 2.92 31.35 9.77
CA ILE A 71 1.60 31.09 10.36
C ILE A 71 0.53 31.10 9.27
N ASP A 72 0.56 32.08 8.37
CA ASP A 72 -0.38 32.17 7.23
C ASP A 72 -0.25 30.98 6.27
N ALA A 73 0.90 30.31 6.24
CA ALA A 73 1.10 29.09 5.45
C ALA A 73 0.42 27.85 6.07
N LEU A 74 -0.01 27.90 7.33
CA LEU A 74 -0.76 26.83 8.00
C LEU A 74 -2.24 26.94 7.62
N HIS A 75 -2.64 26.22 6.58
CA HIS A 75 -4.02 26.24 6.08
C HIS A 75 -4.60 24.81 5.92
N GLU A 76 -5.92 24.74 5.84
CA GLU A 76 -6.63 23.50 5.50
C GLU A 76 -6.21 22.99 4.11
N PRO A 77 -6.18 21.67 3.86
CA PRO A 77 -6.68 20.56 4.70
C PRO A 77 -5.65 20.01 5.71
N TYR A 78 -4.45 20.60 5.78
CA TYR A 78 -3.33 20.04 6.56
C TYR A 78 -3.41 20.40 8.05
N PHE A 79 -3.78 21.64 8.35
CA PHE A 79 -3.92 22.16 9.71
C PHE A 79 -5.34 22.69 9.94
N LEU A 80 -5.85 22.50 11.15
CA LEU A 80 -7.09 23.15 11.58
C LEU A 80 -6.79 24.62 11.91
N PRO A 81 -7.72 25.55 11.61
CA PRO A 81 -7.60 26.95 12.01
C PRO A 81 -7.66 27.13 13.54
#